data_AF-A0AA90UZ76-F1
#
_entry.id   AF-A0AA90UZ76-F1
#
_cell.length_a   1.000
_cell.length_b   1.000
_cell.length_c   1.000
_cell.angle_alpha   90.00
_cell.angle_beta   90.00
_cell.angle_gamma   90.00
#
_symmetry.space_group_name_H-M   'P 1'
#
loop_
_entity.id
_entity.type
_entity.pdbx_description
1 polymer ?
#
loop_
_entity_poly.entity_id
_entity_poly.type
_entity_poly.pdbx_seq_one_letter_code
_entity_poly.pdbx_strand_id
1 'polypeptide(L)'
;MMYNGLQNDMTSFAKFAFIFEKEIKANVKNEEFKSRFKTAFELYEHKVKCHVRYVKQKDIATITDYAKFTLFFTKKRSQVLDFCRHLRNSFVHGILIKEDKFLVINDKNNRQKVSSKGYFEYRLVKEFVKEIVKSYEYND
;
A
#
# COMPACT_ATOMS: atom_id res chain seq x y z
N MET A 1 18.94 1.34 -13.46
CA MET A 1 17.56 0.95 -13.09
C MET A 1 16.78 2.24 -12.85
N MET A 2 15.87 2.65 -13.74
CA MET A 2 14.99 3.79 -13.47
C MET A 2 14.04 3.37 -12.36
N TYR A 3 13.98 4.09 -11.25
CA TYR A 3 13.13 3.76 -10.10
C TYR A 3 11.65 4.07 -10.33
N ASN A 4 11.12 3.80 -11.53
CA ASN A 4 9.73 4.00 -11.93
C ASN A 4 9.09 5.35 -11.47
N GLY A 5 9.86 6.45 -11.49
CA GLY A 5 9.40 7.77 -11.04
C GLY A 5 9.49 8.05 -9.54
N LEU A 6 10.06 7.14 -8.73
CA LEU A 6 10.16 7.22 -7.27
C LEU A 6 11.50 7.72 -6.74
N GLN A 7 12.40 8.23 -7.59
CA GLN A 7 13.79 8.58 -7.23
C GLN A 7 13.89 9.40 -5.92
N ASN A 8 13.03 10.41 -5.77
CA ASN A 8 13.06 11.32 -4.61
C ASN A 8 12.43 10.75 -3.34
N ASP A 9 11.76 9.59 -3.43
CA ASP A 9 10.99 8.98 -2.35
C ASP A 9 11.44 7.54 -2.05
N MET A 10 12.46 7.05 -2.76
CA MET A 10 13.07 5.73 -2.58
C MET A 10 13.41 5.45 -1.12
N THR A 11 14.03 6.41 -0.42
CA THR A 11 14.41 6.25 0.99
C THR A 11 13.20 6.06 1.89
N SER A 12 12.12 6.83 1.69
CA SER A 12 10.90 6.70 2.49
C SER A 12 10.20 5.36 2.27
N PHE A 13 10.11 4.91 1.01
CA PHE A 13 9.55 3.59 0.69
C PHE A 13 10.42 2.44 1.21
N ALA A 14 11.75 2.57 1.18
CA ALA A 14 12.66 1.58 1.74
C ALA A 14 12.52 1.47 3.26
N LYS A 15 12.47 2.61 3.98
CA LYS A 15 12.20 2.64 5.42
C LYS A 15 10.84 2.00 5.73
N PHE A 16 9.79 2.36 4.99
CA PHE A 16 8.49 1.71 5.14
C PHE A 16 8.53 0.20 4.91
N ALA A 17 9.23 -0.28 3.89
CA ALA A 17 9.36 -1.72 3.64
C ALA A 17 10.07 -2.44 4.80
N PHE A 18 11.11 -1.81 5.37
CA PHE A 18 11.79 -2.32 6.56
C PHE A 18 10.85 -2.38 7.78
N ILE A 19 10.15 -1.28 8.10
CA ILE A 19 9.17 -1.21 9.19
C ILE A 19 8.06 -2.25 8.98
N PHE A 20 7.63 -2.45 7.73
CA PHE A 20 6.62 -3.45 7.43
C PHE A 20 7.08 -4.86 7.80
N GLU A 21 8.31 -5.25 7.43
CA GLU A 21 8.83 -6.58 7.74
C GLU A 21 9.10 -6.78 9.24
N LYS A 22 9.58 -5.74 9.92
CA LYS A 22 9.94 -5.80 11.35
C LYS A 22 8.74 -5.72 12.27
N GLU A 23 7.87 -4.75 12.05
CA GLU A 23 6.78 -4.42 12.97
C GLU A 23 5.42 -4.88 12.45
N ILE A 24 5.06 -4.50 11.21
CA ILE A 24 3.67 -4.62 10.73
C ILE A 24 3.29 -6.06 10.38
N LYS A 25 4.16 -6.78 9.66
CA LYS A 25 3.92 -8.16 9.24
C LYS A 25 3.98 -9.14 10.40
N ALA A 26 4.88 -8.87 11.35
CA ALA A 26 5.22 -9.81 12.40
C ALA A 26 4.10 -9.94 13.44
N ASN A 27 3.46 -8.85 13.86
CA ASN A 27 2.66 -8.87 15.11
C ASN A 27 1.55 -7.81 15.16
N VAL A 28 0.79 -7.57 14.09
CA VAL A 28 -0.20 -6.48 14.11
C VAL A 28 -1.60 -6.95 13.70
N LYS A 29 -2.49 -7.01 14.68
CA LYS A 29 -3.95 -6.90 14.48
C LYS A 29 -4.31 -5.43 14.19
N ASN A 30 -5.50 -5.18 13.63
CA ASN A 30 -5.95 -3.81 13.32
C ASN A 30 -5.82 -2.83 14.48
N GLU A 31 -6.17 -3.26 15.70
CA GLU A 31 -6.11 -2.38 16.87
C GLU A 31 -4.67 -2.01 17.26
N GLU A 32 -3.72 -2.92 17.11
CA GLU A 32 -2.30 -2.64 17.33
C GLU A 32 -1.76 -1.68 16.27
N PHE A 33 -2.22 -1.82 15.01
CA PHE A 33 -1.86 -0.89 13.94
C PHE A 33 -2.36 0.52 14.28
N LYS A 34 -3.63 0.61 14.65
CA LYS A 34 -4.28 1.88 15.03
C LYS A 34 -3.59 2.54 16.22
N SER A 35 -3.18 1.78 17.22
CA SER A 35 -2.49 2.30 18.39
C SER A 35 -1.11 2.86 18.04
N ARG A 36 -0.30 2.09 17.29
CA ARG A 36 1.10 2.45 16.99
C ARG A 36 1.23 3.48 15.85
N PHE A 37 0.40 3.36 14.82
CA PHE A 37 0.45 4.19 13.61
C PHE A 37 -0.83 5.02 13.47
N LYS A 38 -1.24 5.69 14.55
CA LYS A 38 -2.53 6.39 14.67
C LYS A 38 -2.81 7.35 13.50
N THR A 39 -1.89 8.25 13.20
CA THR A 39 -2.09 9.25 12.13
C THR A 39 -2.17 8.60 10.75
N ALA A 40 -1.34 7.59 10.47
CA ALA A 40 -1.42 6.83 9.22
C ALA A 40 -2.75 6.06 9.12
N PHE A 41 -3.23 5.49 10.24
CA PHE A 41 -4.51 4.80 10.30
C PHE A 41 -5.70 5.76 10.05
N GLU A 42 -5.70 6.94 10.66
CA GLU A 42 -6.71 7.98 10.42
C GLU A 42 -6.72 8.43 8.95
N LEU A 43 -5.53 8.68 8.37
CA LEU A 43 -5.43 9.00 6.95
C LEU A 43 -5.99 7.88 6.06
N TYR A 44 -5.70 6.62 6.40
CA TYR A 44 -6.24 5.47 5.69
C TYR A 44 -7.77 5.43 5.76
N GLU A 45 -8.33 5.49 6.96
CA GLU A 45 -9.78 5.39 7.19
C GLU A 45 -10.54 6.52 6.50
N HIS A 46 -10.02 7.75 6.54
CA HIS A 46 -10.72 8.91 5.99
C HIS A 46 -10.51 9.13 4.49
N LYS A 47 -9.32 8.79 3.95
CA LYS A 47 -8.95 9.17 2.58
C LYS A 47 -8.67 7.99 1.65
N VAL A 48 -8.31 6.81 2.16
CA VAL A 48 -7.90 5.67 1.31
C VAL A 48 -8.99 4.62 1.23
N LYS A 49 -9.62 4.29 2.36
CA LYS A 49 -10.57 3.17 2.49
C LYS A 49 -11.74 3.21 1.53
N CYS A 50 -12.31 4.39 1.27
CA CYS A 50 -13.43 4.56 0.34
C CYS A 50 -13.09 4.22 -1.12
N HIS A 51 -11.81 4.17 -1.46
CA HIS A 51 -11.27 3.85 -2.78
C HIS A 51 -10.77 2.40 -2.91
N VAL A 52 -10.84 1.62 -1.83
CA VAL A 52 -10.46 0.21 -1.84
C VAL A 52 -11.69 -0.65 -2.08
N ARG A 53 -11.61 -1.53 -3.09
CA ARG A 53 -12.66 -2.48 -3.47
C ARG A 53 -12.14 -3.90 -3.37
N TYR A 54 -13.02 -4.82 -2.96
CA TYR A 54 -12.70 -6.24 -2.88
C TYR A 54 -13.41 -6.98 -4.00
N VAL A 55 -12.65 -7.79 -4.74
CA VAL A 55 -13.14 -8.53 -5.89
C VAL A 55 -12.68 -9.98 -5.79
N LYS A 56 -13.39 -10.90 -6.44
CA LYS A 56 -12.97 -12.30 -6.43
C LYS A 56 -11.69 -12.45 -7.25
N GLN A 57 -10.87 -13.43 -6.89
CA GLN A 57 -9.60 -13.72 -7.56
C GLN A 57 -9.74 -13.97 -9.08
N LYS A 58 -10.89 -14.50 -9.52
CA LYS A 58 -11.19 -14.75 -10.93
C LYS A 58 -11.54 -13.47 -11.71
N ASP A 59 -12.04 -12.44 -11.03
CA ASP A 59 -12.56 -11.22 -11.65
C ASP A 59 -11.49 -10.12 -11.73
N ILE A 60 -10.51 -10.10 -10.82
CA ILE A 60 -9.49 -9.03 -10.80
C ILE A 60 -8.65 -8.94 -12.09
N ALA A 61 -8.42 -10.07 -12.75
CA ALA A 61 -7.63 -10.13 -13.97
C ALA A 61 -8.36 -9.47 -15.16
N THR A 62 -9.69 -9.56 -15.20
CA THR A 62 -10.53 -9.05 -16.28
C THR A 62 -10.94 -7.59 -16.10
N ILE A 63 -10.64 -6.97 -14.95
CA ILE A 63 -10.85 -5.54 -14.72
C ILE A 63 -9.92 -4.75 -15.64
N THR A 64 -10.47 -4.14 -16.69
CA THR A 64 -9.75 -3.27 -17.64
C THR A 64 -10.03 -1.80 -17.37
N ASP A 65 -11.29 -1.47 -17.05
CA ASP A 65 -11.73 -0.12 -16.72
C ASP A 65 -12.12 -0.01 -15.25
N TYR A 66 -11.68 1.07 -14.62
CA TYR A 66 -12.01 1.36 -13.24
C TYR A 66 -12.03 2.85 -12.99
N ALA A 67 -12.91 3.25 -12.06
CA ALA A 67 -13.06 4.64 -11.66
C ALA A 67 -11.72 5.22 -11.20
N LYS A 68 -11.55 6.53 -11.45
CA LYS A 68 -10.37 7.28 -11.03
C LYS A 68 -10.11 7.07 -9.53
N PHE A 69 -8.88 6.73 -9.17
CA PHE A 69 -8.47 6.43 -7.79
C PHE A 69 -9.16 5.19 -7.21
N THR A 70 -8.88 4.01 -7.77
CA THR A 70 -9.43 2.76 -7.25
C THR A 70 -8.35 1.70 -7.12
N LEU A 71 -8.36 1.01 -5.97
CA LEU A 71 -7.52 -0.16 -5.71
C LEU A 71 -8.40 -1.38 -5.49
N PHE A 72 -8.15 -2.44 -6.26
CA PHE A 72 -8.82 -3.73 -6.12
C PHE A 72 -7.94 -4.72 -5.39
N PHE A 73 -8.46 -5.38 -4.35
CA PHE A 73 -7.78 -6.45 -3.62
C PHE A 73 -8.59 -7.74 -3.67
N THR A 74 -7.91 -8.89 -3.67
CA THR A 74 -8.58 -10.20 -3.75
C THR A 74 -8.86 -10.86 -2.40
N LYS A 75 -8.38 -10.28 -1.29
CA LYS A 75 -8.57 -10.80 0.07
C LYS A 75 -8.99 -9.66 0.99
N LYS A 76 -9.98 -9.90 1.84
CA LYS A 76 -10.45 -8.95 2.87
C LYS A 76 -10.12 -9.50 4.25
N ARG A 77 -8.86 -9.37 4.68
CA ARG A 77 -8.46 -9.71 6.07
C ARG A 77 -8.54 -8.47 6.94
N SER A 78 -7.69 -7.49 6.62
CA SER A 78 -7.67 -6.17 7.22
C SER A 78 -7.36 -5.18 6.12
N GLN A 79 -8.18 -4.15 5.94
CA GLN A 79 -8.07 -3.30 4.77
C GLN A 79 -6.77 -2.47 4.77
N VAL A 80 -6.38 -1.92 5.93
CA VAL A 80 -5.14 -1.15 6.07
C VAL A 80 -3.90 -2.04 5.98
N LEU A 81 -3.93 -3.25 6.53
CA LEU A 81 -2.80 -4.19 6.46
C LEU A 81 -2.66 -4.77 5.06
N ASP A 82 -3.79 -5.05 4.38
CA ASP A 82 -3.78 -5.46 2.98
C ASP A 82 -3.23 -4.35 2.09
N PHE A 83 -3.60 -3.08 2.34
CA PHE A 83 -3.00 -1.92 1.66
C PHE A 83 -1.49 -1.83 1.88
N CYS A 84 -1.03 -1.90 3.14
CA CYS A 84 0.40 -1.89 3.47
C CYS A 84 1.15 -3.02 2.77
N ARG A 85 0.60 -4.24 2.81
CA ARG A 85 1.20 -5.43 2.20
C ARG A 85 1.34 -5.28 0.70
N HIS A 86 0.29 -4.84 0.01
CA HIS A 86 0.34 -4.64 -1.43
C HIS A 86 1.32 -3.53 -1.80
N LEU A 87 1.28 -2.40 -1.10
CA LEU A 87 2.23 -1.30 -1.33
C LEU A 87 3.69 -1.76 -1.17
N ARG A 88 3.97 -2.48 -0.09
CA ARG A 88 5.30 -3.03 0.18
C ARG A 88 5.71 -4.01 -0.91
N ASN A 89 4.85 -4.98 -1.25
CA ASN A 89 5.17 -5.99 -2.24
C ASN A 89 5.45 -5.37 -3.61
N SER A 90 4.61 -4.42 -4.04
CA SER A 90 4.82 -3.70 -5.30
C SER A 90 6.18 -2.99 -5.30
N PHE A 91 6.55 -2.34 -4.19
CA PHE A 91 7.83 -1.66 -4.06
C PHE A 91 9.01 -2.63 -4.10
N VAL A 92 9.01 -3.66 -3.25
CA VAL A 92 10.12 -4.63 -3.14
C VAL A 92 10.31 -5.44 -4.42
N HIS A 93 9.24 -5.74 -5.14
CA HIS A 93 9.31 -6.43 -6.43
C HIS A 93 9.65 -5.49 -7.60
N GLY A 94 9.85 -4.19 -7.37
CA GLY A 94 10.20 -3.23 -8.43
C GLY A 94 9.07 -2.93 -9.42
N ILE A 95 7.82 -3.19 -9.05
CA ILE A 95 6.62 -3.03 -9.89
C ILE A 95 5.70 -1.90 -9.43
N LEU A 96 6.10 -1.15 -8.40
CA LEU A 96 5.46 0.10 -8.01
C LEU A 96 5.85 1.18 -9.02
N ILE A 97 4.88 1.84 -9.63
CA ILE A 97 5.11 2.82 -10.70
C ILE A 97 4.41 4.12 -10.37
N LYS A 98 5.14 5.23 -10.41
CA LYS A 98 4.56 6.58 -10.33
C LYS A 98 4.33 7.12 -11.74
N GLU A 99 3.08 7.43 -12.04
CA GLU A 99 2.64 8.06 -13.29
C GLU A 99 1.95 9.38 -12.97
N ASP A 100 2.61 10.50 -13.28
CA ASP A 100 2.14 11.86 -12.95
C ASP A 100 1.76 12.00 -11.46
N LYS A 101 0.46 12.15 -11.17
CA LYS A 101 -0.12 12.32 -9.82
C LYS A 101 -0.56 10.99 -9.19
N PHE A 102 -0.33 9.87 -9.85
CA PHE A 102 -0.83 8.57 -9.44
C PHE A 102 0.31 7.59 -9.15
N LEU A 103 0.01 6.63 -8.30
CA LEU A 103 0.86 5.50 -7.98
C LEU A 103 0.10 4.22 -8.36
N VAL A 104 0.61 3.50 -9.34
CA VAL A 104 0.12 2.20 -9.77
C VAL A 104 0.61 1.15 -8.79
N ILE A 105 -0.32 0.52 -8.08
CA ILE A 105 -0.05 -0.47 -7.04
C ILE A 105 -0.61 -1.80 -7.54
N ASN A 106 0.22 -2.50 -8.32
CA ASN A 106 -0.07 -3.84 -8.79
C ASN A 106 0.76 -4.85 -8.00
N ASP A 107 0.13 -5.94 -7.55
CA ASP A 107 0.80 -6.98 -6.78
C ASP A 107 0.32 -8.36 -7.24
N LYS A 108 1.20 -9.36 -7.09
CA LYS A 108 0.90 -10.77 -7.27
C LYS A 108 1.18 -11.50 -5.97
N ASN A 109 0.31 -12.44 -5.63
CA ASN A 109 0.59 -13.33 -4.49
C ASN A 109 1.69 -14.35 -4.84
N ASN A 110 2.12 -15.13 -3.85
CA ASN A 110 3.17 -16.14 -3.98
C ASN A 110 2.87 -17.22 -5.04
N ARG A 111 1.62 -17.35 -5.51
CA ARG A 111 1.22 -18.26 -6.61
C ARG A 111 1.15 -17.54 -7.96
N GLN A 112 1.78 -16.37 -8.07
CA GLN A 112 1.80 -15.53 -9.27
C GLN A 112 0.42 -15.04 -9.76
N LYS A 113 -0.61 -15.13 -8.92
CA LYS A 113 -1.95 -14.61 -9.25
C LYS A 113 -2.07 -13.15 -8.79
N VAL A 114 -2.66 -12.30 -9.63
CA VAL A 114 -2.91 -10.87 -9.33
C VAL A 114 -3.67 -10.75 -8.01
N SER A 115 -3.07 -10.10 -7.04
CA SER A 115 -3.61 -9.95 -5.69
C SER A 115 -4.05 -8.51 -5.42
N SER A 116 -3.43 -7.56 -6.11
CA SER A 116 -3.85 -6.16 -6.18
C SER A 116 -3.73 -5.63 -7.60
N LYS A 117 -4.67 -4.76 -7.98
CA LYS A 117 -4.66 -4.03 -9.24
C LYS A 117 -5.24 -2.63 -9.04
N GLY A 118 -4.63 -1.63 -9.67
CA GLY A 118 -5.19 -0.28 -9.74
C GLY A 118 -4.17 0.81 -9.45
N TYR A 119 -4.67 2.01 -9.18
CA TYR A 119 -3.83 3.16 -8.87
C TYR A 119 -4.51 4.09 -7.86
N PHE A 120 -3.68 4.84 -7.15
CA PHE A 120 -4.13 5.78 -6.15
C PHE A 120 -3.36 7.10 -6.21
N GLU A 121 -3.85 8.15 -5.55
CA GLU A 121 -3.17 9.44 -5.57
C GLU A 121 -1.81 9.34 -4.89
N TYR A 122 -0.74 9.64 -5.62
CA TYR A 122 0.63 9.49 -5.17
C TYR A 122 0.91 10.31 -3.90
N ARG A 123 0.38 11.54 -3.83
CA ARG A 123 0.53 12.42 -2.68
C ARG A 123 -0.01 11.77 -1.40
N LEU A 124 -1.19 11.15 -1.46
CA LEU A 124 -1.81 10.50 -0.30
C LEU A 124 -1.02 9.26 0.12
N VAL A 125 -0.54 8.45 -0.83
CA VAL A 125 0.30 7.29 -0.48
C VAL A 125 1.62 7.73 0.16
N LYS A 126 2.23 8.80 -0.36
CA LYS A 126 3.46 9.38 0.19
C LYS A 126 3.23 9.92 1.61
N GLU A 127 2.13 10.62 1.86
CA GLU A 127 1.74 11.10 3.18
C GLU A 127 1.55 9.92 4.16
N PHE A 128 0.83 8.89 3.75
CA PHE A 128 0.66 7.66 4.53
C PHE A 128 1.99 7.01 4.92
N VAL A 129 2.89 6.82 3.95
CA VAL A 129 4.22 6.24 4.16
C VAL A 129 5.05 7.09 5.12
N LYS A 130 5.01 8.41 4.96
CA LYS A 130 5.72 9.35 5.85
C LYS A 130 5.23 9.23 7.29
N GLU A 131 3.92 9.18 7.52
CA GLU A 131 3.38 9.04 8.87
C GLU A 131 3.79 7.72 9.52
N ILE A 132 3.85 6.60 8.77
CA ILE A 132 4.38 5.33 9.31
C ILE A 132 5.85 5.46 9.71
N VAL A 133 6.69 6.01 8.83
CA VAL A 133 8.13 6.18 9.09
C VAL A 133 8.33 7.09 10.30
N LYS A 134 7.59 8.18 10.35
CA LYS A 134 7.58 9.14 11.46
C LYS A 134 7.24 8.45 12.78
N SER A 135 6.10 7.74 12.84
CA SER A 135 5.70 7.02 14.06
C SER A 135 6.72 5.99 14.52
N TYR A 136 7.48 5.38 13.61
CA TYR A 136 8.54 4.45 13.99
C TYR A 136 9.76 5.20 14.56
N GLU A 137 10.23 6.26 13.89
CA GLU A 137 11.41 7.03 14.30
C GLU A 137 11.25 7.80 15.62
N TYR A 138 10.02 8.11 16.05
CA TYR A 138 9.77 8.77 17.34
C TYR A 138 9.47 7.82 18.51
N ASN A 139 9.27 6.52 18.23
CA ASN A 139 8.95 5.52 19.26
C ASN A 139 10.12 4.54 19.53
N ASP A 140 11.20 4.61 18.75
CA ASP A 140 12.51 3.98 19.00
C ASP A 140 13.46 4.97 19.69
#